data_AF-A0A2G5XNX0-F1
#
_entry.id   AF-A0A2G5XNX0-F1
#
_cell.length_a   1.000
_cell.length_b   1.000
_cell.length_c   1.000
_cell.angle_alpha   90.00
_cell.angle_beta   90.00
_cell.angle_gamma   90.00
#
_symmetry.space_group_name_H-M   'P 1'
#
loop_
_entity.id
_entity.type
_entity.pdbx_description
1 polymer ?
#
loop_
_entity_poly.entity_id
_entity_poly.type
_entity_poly.pdbx_seq_one_letter_code
_entity_poly.pdbx_strand_id
1 'polypeptide(L)'
;MVGGEIMGNSVKDQKGITLVELLAVLVLLSLIGLMIFGVYLSGKKEYDIQKEKTEHQENILYVMKYLTKEIRKENNFRVFDEDVLEIKKEIGTDIYRRKGTTLFKNDEVLADNIKDFKVESSDGKALKIEVFSDDKLNRNKDAKKIETTIVIRKGGES
;
A
#
# COMPACT_ATOMS: atom_id res chain seq x y z
N MET A 1 59.79 -26.94 65.26
CA MET A 1 59.63 -26.37 63.91
C MET A 1 58.82 -27.37 63.09
N VAL A 2 57.95 -26.87 62.21
CA VAL A 2 56.88 -27.57 61.48
C VAL A 2 55.69 -27.88 62.40
N GLY A 3 54.51 -27.29 62.24
CA GLY A 3 53.90 -26.68 61.06
C GLY A 3 52.52 -27.29 60.96
N GLY A 4 51.50 -26.55 61.37
CA GLY A 4 50.11 -27.02 61.37
C GLY A 4 49.18 -25.84 61.20
N GLU A 5 49.26 -25.19 60.04
CA GLU A 5 48.19 -24.30 59.58
C GLU A 5 46.91 -25.13 59.47
N ILE A 6 45.95 -24.84 60.34
CA ILE A 6 44.60 -25.36 60.22
C ILE A 6 43.98 -24.61 59.03
N MET A 7 44.04 -25.21 57.83
CA MET A 7 43.27 -24.77 56.68
C MET A 7 41.78 -24.86 57.04
N GLY A 8 41.21 -23.71 57.42
CA GLY A 8 39.76 -23.54 57.51
C GLY A 8 39.18 -23.68 56.11
N ASN A 9 38.75 -24.89 55.75
CA ASN A 9 37.97 -25.11 54.54
C ASN A 9 36.65 -24.33 54.67
N SER A 10 36.61 -23.16 54.04
CA SER A 10 35.36 -22.43 53.83
C SER A 10 34.54 -23.21 52.80
N VAL A 11 33.67 -24.10 53.31
CA VAL A 11 32.69 -24.80 52.48
C VAL A 11 31.73 -23.74 51.94
N LYS A 12 31.82 -23.45 50.63
CA LYS A 12 30.89 -22.54 49.95
C LYS A 12 29.50 -23.17 49.94
N ASP A 13 28.54 -22.48 50.55
CA ASP A 13 27.13 -22.84 50.55
C ASP A 13 26.58 -22.87 49.12
N GLN A 14 26.18 -24.05 48.63
CA GLN A 14 25.58 -24.22 47.31
C GLN A 14 24.06 -24.20 47.44
N LYS A 15 23.50 -23.00 47.61
CA LYS A 15 22.04 -22.82 47.58
C LYS A 15 21.53 -23.09 46.16
N GLY A 16 20.79 -24.17 46.01
CA GLY A 16 20.09 -24.52 44.76
C GLY A 16 18.85 -23.67 44.54
N ILE A 17 18.38 -23.62 43.28
CA ILE A 17 17.10 -23.00 42.92
C ILE A 17 15.97 -23.93 43.34
N THR A 18 14.93 -23.39 43.98
CA THR A 18 13.74 -24.17 44.33
C THR A 18 12.81 -24.32 43.12
N LEU A 19 12.04 -25.42 43.08
CA LEU A 19 11.07 -25.65 42.01
C LEU A 19 10.01 -24.54 41.91
N VAL A 20 9.65 -23.93 43.03
CA VAL A 20 8.66 -22.85 43.10
C VAL A 20 9.21 -21.56 42.48
N GLU A 21 10.48 -21.23 42.71
CA GLU A 21 11.13 -20.08 42.07
C GLU A 21 11.22 -20.27 40.56
N LEU A 22 11.58 -21.47 40.10
CA LEU A 22 11.62 -21.80 38.68
C LEU A 22 10.23 -21.65 38.03
N LEU A 23 9.18 -22.16 38.69
CA LEU A 23 7.80 -22.03 38.23
C LEU A 23 7.38 -20.56 38.13
N ALA A 24 7.69 -19.76 39.16
CA ALA A 24 7.35 -18.34 39.18
C ALA A 24 8.03 -17.59 38.03
N VAL A 25 9.32 -17.87 37.76
CA VAL A 25 10.06 -17.27 36.63
C VAL A 25 9.45 -17.66 35.29
N LEU A 26 9.07 -18.93 35.10
CA LEU A 26 8.45 -19.40 33.86
C LEU A 26 7.10 -18.74 33.61
N VAL A 27 6.27 -18.60 34.65
CA VAL A 27 4.99 -17.88 34.55
C VAL A 27 5.22 -16.42 34.15
N LEU A 28 6.15 -15.72 34.79
CA LEU A 28 6.46 -14.33 34.47
C LEU A 28 7.00 -14.18 33.03
N LEU A 29 7.89 -15.06 32.59
CA LEU A 29 8.40 -15.06 31.22
C LEU A 29 7.30 -15.31 30.20
N SER A 30 6.35 -16.21 30.49
CA SER A 30 5.23 -16.47 29.60
C SER A 30 4.31 -15.24 29.44
N LEU A 31 4.04 -14.52 30.53
CA LEU A 31 3.23 -13.30 30.49
C LEU A 31 3.91 -12.19 29.68
N ILE A 32 5.22 -12.00 29.88
CA ILE A 32 6.02 -11.04 29.11
C ILE A 32 6.04 -11.45 27.63
N GLY A 33 6.23 -12.73 27.34
CA GLY A 33 6.22 -13.28 25.98
C GLY A 33 4.90 -13.03 25.26
N LEU A 34 3.77 -13.24 25.95
CA LEU A 34 2.44 -12.95 25.38
C LEU A 34 2.27 -11.48 25.01
N MET A 35 2.74 -10.56 25.86
CA MET A 35 2.68 -9.13 25.57
C MET A 35 3.53 -8.76 24.34
N ILE A 36 4.78 -9.25 24.27
CA ILE A 36 5.66 -9.00 23.13
C ILE A 36 5.04 -9.55 21.84
N PHE A 37 4.52 -10.78 21.88
CA PHE A 37 3.92 -11.42 20.71
C PHE A 37 2.64 -10.70 20.26
N GLY A 38 1.82 -10.22 21.20
CA GLY A 38 0.64 -9.42 20.90
C GLY A 38 0.98 -8.12 20.16
N VAL A 39 2.00 -7.39 20.63
CA VAL A 39 2.48 -6.18 19.96
C VAL A 39 3.05 -6.50 18.58
N TYR A 40 3.85 -7.57 18.46
CA TYR A 40 4.43 -7.99 17.18
C TYR A 40 3.37 -8.34 16.13
N LEU A 41 2.38 -9.15 16.50
CA LEU A 41 1.28 -9.52 15.59
C LEU A 41 0.45 -8.29 15.17
N SER A 42 0.17 -7.41 16.11
CA SER A 42 -0.58 -6.18 15.85
C SER A 42 0.18 -5.25 14.90
N GLY A 43 1.49 -5.06 15.14
CA GLY A 43 2.35 -4.25 14.30
C GLY A 43 2.51 -4.82 12.90
N LYS A 44 2.67 -6.14 12.76
CA LYS A 44 2.75 -6.80 11.45
C LYS A 44 1.47 -6.61 10.64
N LYS A 45 0.31 -6.84 11.26
CA LYS A 45 -1.00 -6.65 10.62
C LYS A 45 -1.17 -5.20 10.15
N GLU A 46 -0.81 -4.24 10.99
CA GLU A 46 -0.92 -2.82 10.65
C GLU A 46 0.03 -2.43 9.51
N TYR A 47 1.26 -2.95 9.51
CA TYR A 47 2.21 -2.76 8.42
C TYR A 47 1.67 -3.28 7.08
N ASP A 48 1.12 -4.50 7.06
CA ASP A 48 0.57 -5.09 5.83
C ASP A 48 -0.59 -4.25 5.27
N ILE A 49 -1.48 -3.76 6.14
CA ILE A 49 -2.59 -2.87 5.76
C ILE A 49 -2.07 -1.54 5.20
N GLN A 50 -1.09 -0.92 5.88
CA GLN A 50 -0.54 0.36 5.43
C GLN A 50 0.23 0.24 4.12
N LYS A 51 0.93 -0.88 3.93
CA LYS A 51 1.64 -1.18 2.69
C LYS A 51 0.66 -1.28 1.51
N GLU A 52 -0.39 -2.10 1.64
CA GLU A 52 -1.39 -2.24 0.59
C GLU A 52 -2.07 -0.89 0.27
N LYS A 53 -2.44 -0.13 1.31
CA LYS A 53 -3.03 1.20 1.17
C LYS A 53 -2.11 2.20 0.45
N THR A 54 -0.80 2.06 0.62
CA THR A 54 0.21 2.91 -0.03
C THR A 54 0.36 2.54 -1.49
N GLU A 55 0.52 1.25 -1.80
CA GLU A 55 0.63 0.75 -3.18
C GLU A 55 -0.59 1.15 -4.02
N HIS A 56 -1.80 0.99 -3.48
CA HIS A 56 -3.05 1.44 -4.11
C HIS A 56 -3.05 2.95 -4.42
N GLN A 57 -2.60 3.76 -3.46
CA GLN A 57 -2.56 5.21 -3.62
C GLN A 57 -1.51 5.63 -4.66
N GLU A 58 -0.37 4.96 -4.70
CA GLU A 58 0.68 5.19 -5.69
C GLU A 58 0.21 4.85 -7.09
N ASN A 59 -0.46 3.71 -7.28
CA ASN A 59 -1.01 3.29 -8.57
C ASN A 59 -2.02 4.30 -9.11
N ILE A 60 -2.99 4.72 -8.28
CA ILE A 60 -3.96 5.72 -8.70
C ILE A 60 -3.25 7.04 -9.04
N LEU A 61 -2.36 7.53 -8.18
CA LEU A 61 -1.63 8.79 -8.43
C LEU A 61 -0.78 8.73 -9.70
N TYR A 62 -0.17 7.57 -9.98
CA TYR A 62 0.58 7.34 -11.21
C TYR A 62 -0.33 7.46 -12.43
N VAL A 63 -1.45 6.73 -12.46
CA VAL A 63 -2.44 6.79 -13.56
C VAL A 63 -2.92 8.22 -13.78
N MET A 64 -3.30 8.91 -12.71
CA MET A 64 -3.83 10.28 -12.81
C MET A 64 -2.78 11.26 -13.36
N LYS A 65 -1.54 11.20 -12.86
CA LYS A 65 -0.45 12.05 -13.35
C LYS A 65 -0.11 11.73 -14.80
N TYR A 66 -0.06 10.44 -15.15
CA TYR A 66 0.26 9.98 -16.49
C TYR A 66 -0.80 10.44 -17.50
N LEU A 67 -2.07 10.15 -17.25
CA LEU A 67 -3.16 10.55 -18.15
C LEU A 67 -3.27 12.08 -18.26
N THR A 68 -3.14 12.79 -17.14
CA THR A 68 -3.14 14.27 -17.17
C THR A 68 -2.04 14.82 -18.07
N LYS A 69 -0.84 14.22 -18.01
CA LYS A 69 0.30 14.63 -18.85
C LYS A 69 0.01 14.33 -20.33
N GLU A 70 -0.46 13.13 -20.66
CA GLU A 70 -0.73 12.74 -22.05
C GLU A 70 -1.84 13.60 -22.67
N ILE A 71 -2.94 13.83 -21.93
CA ILE A 71 -4.05 14.66 -22.39
C ILE A 71 -3.60 16.09 -22.67
N ARG A 72 -2.80 16.69 -21.76
CA ARG A 72 -2.28 18.05 -21.93
C ARG A 72 -1.25 18.18 -23.05
N LYS A 73 -0.50 17.10 -23.32
CA LYS A 73 0.50 17.07 -24.38
C LYS A 73 -0.16 17.06 -25.75
N GLU A 74 -1.12 16.17 -25.96
CA GLU A 74 -1.72 15.96 -27.28
C GLU A 74 -2.91 16.88 -27.54
N ASN A 75 -3.64 17.31 -26.50
CA ASN A 75 -4.86 18.12 -26.57
C ASN A 75 -5.94 17.60 -27.55
N ASN A 76 -5.87 16.31 -27.88
CA ASN A 76 -6.76 15.64 -28.83
C ASN A 76 -7.16 14.29 -28.25
N PHE A 77 -8.27 14.29 -27.51
CA PHE A 77 -8.81 13.10 -26.88
C PHE A 77 -10.27 12.89 -27.27
N ARG A 78 -10.71 11.64 -27.20
CA ARG A 78 -12.11 11.26 -27.40
C ARG A 78 -12.50 10.18 -26.39
N VAL A 79 -13.70 10.32 -25.85
CA VAL A 79 -14.34 9.31 -25.02
C VAL A 79 -15.28 8.52 -25.93
N PHE A 80 -15.10 7.20 -26.01
CA PHE A 80 -15.96 6.33 -26.82
C PHE A 80 -17.09 5.72 -25.99
N ASP A 81 -16.76 5.29 -24.77
CA ASP A 81 -17.66 4.75 -23.75
C ASP A 81 -17.22 5.29 -22.37
N GLU A 82 -18.02 5.12 -21.33
CA GLU A 82 -17.73 5.62 -19.97
C GLU A 82 -16.38 5.14 -19.41
N ASP A 83 -15.79 4.07 -19.95
CA ASP A 83 -14.53 3.45 -19.49
C ASP A 83 -13.44 3.36 -20.56
N VAL A 84 -13.63 4.01 -21.72
CA VAL A 84 -12.67 4.00 -22.84
C VAL A 84 -12.26 5.41 -23.24
N LEU A 85 -10.98 5.71 -23.04
CA LEU A 85 -10.35 6.97 -23.45
C LEU A 85 -9.41 6.72 -24.62
N GLU A 86 -9.59 7.46 -25.71
CA GLU A 86 -8.64 7.55 -26.80
C GLU A 86 -7.92 8.88 -26.78
N ILE A 87 -6.60 8.85 -26.96
CA ILE A 87 -5.75 10.03 -27.15
C ILE A 87 -5.08 9.91 -28.51
N LYS A 88 -5.43 10.81 -29.43
CA LYS A 88 -4.83 10.86 -30.77
C LYS A 88 -3.50 11.60 -30.70
N LYS A 89 -2.47 10.98 -31.26
CA LYS A 89 -1.12 11.53 -31.34
C LYS A 89 -0.83 11.99 -32.76
N GLU A 90 0.30 12.68 -32.94
CA GLU A 90 0.84 12.97 -34.28
C GLU A 90 0.98 11.70 -35.14
N ILE A 91 1.35 10.58 -34.50
CA ILE A 91 1.45 9.26 -35.13
C ILE A 91 0.72 8.25 -34.25
N GLY A 92 -0.42 7.75 -34.73
CA GLY A 92 -1.20 6.70 -34.08
C GLY A 92 -2.21 7.21 -33.05
N THR A 93 -2.72 6.29 -32.25
CA THR A 93 -3.73 6.57 -31.20
C THR A 93 -3.45 5.64 -30.03
N ASP A 94 -3.42 6.21 -28.82
CA ASP A 94 -3.33 5.45 -27.59
C ASP A 94 -4.74 5.25 -27.03
N ILE A 95 -5.09 3.99 -26.75
CA ILE A 95 -6.38 3.58 -26.20
C ILE A 95 -6.18 3.16 -24.76
N TYR A 96 -6.93 3.75 -23.84
CA TYR A 96 -6.90 3.40 -22.42
C TYR A 96 -8.22 2.74 -22.06
N ARG A 97 -8.14 1.51 -21.52
CA ARG A 97 -9.31 0.72 -21.14
C ARG A 97 -9.01 -0.17 -19.95
N ARG A 98 -9.96 -0.25 -19.03
CA ARG A 98 -9.91 -1.21 -17.93
C ARG A 98 -10.44 -2.57 -18.37
N LYS A 99 -9.73 -3.65 -18.03
CA LYS A 99 -10.21 -5.03 -18.13
C LYS A 99 -10.00 -5.70 -16.78
N GLY A 100 -11.09 -6.05 -16.08
CA GLY A 100 -10.99 -6.53 -14.70
C GLY A 100 -10.43 -5.45 -13.76
N THR A 101 -9.38 -5.77 -13.00
CA THR A 101 -8.71 -4.81 -12.10
C THR A 101 -7.48 -4.14 -12.71
N THR A 102 -7.27 -4.27 -14.02
CA THR A 102 -6.07 -3.78 -14.69
C THR A 102 -6.46 -2.73 -15.73
N LEU A 103 -5.77 -1.59 -15.70
CA LEU A 103 -5.86 -0.54 -16.69
C LEU A 103 -4.78 -0.78 -17.75
N PHE A 104 -5.21 -0.93 -19.00
CA PHE A 104 -4.33 -1.12 -20.14
C PHE A 104 -4.18 0.17 -20.93
N LYS A 105 -2.98 0.35 -21.50
CA LYS A 105 -2.70 1.26 -22.59
C LYS A 105 -2.46 0.41 -23.83
N ASN A 106 -3.38 0.45 -24.78
CA ASN A 106 -3.46 -0.47 -25.90
C ASN A 106 -3.53 -1.91 -25.35
N ASP A 107 -2.43 -2.65 -25.43
CA ASP A 107 -2.28 -4.00 -24.89
C ASP A 107 -1.23 -4.10 -23.76
N GLU A 108 -0.58 -2.99 -23.39
CA GLU A 108 0.40 -2.93 -22.30
C GLU A 108 -0.30 -2.61 -20.96
N VAL A 109 0.13 -3.26 -19.89
CA VAL A 109 -0.34 -2.98 -18.53
C VAL A 109 0.19 -1.62 -18.11
N LEU A 110 -0.73 -0.67 -17.87
CA LEU A 110 -0.37 0.65 -17.33
C LEU A 110 -0.40 0.65 -15.80
N ALA A 111 -1.42 0.05 -15.20
CA ALA A 111 -1.56 -0.06 -13.75
C ALA A 111 -2.49 -1.21 -13.36
N ASP A 112 -2.19 -1.83 -12.22
CA ASP A 112 -3.01 -2.87 -11.60
C ASP A 112 -3.76 -2.35 -10.37
N ASN A 113 -4.69 -3.17 -9.88
CA ASN A 113 -5.59 -2.89 -8.75
C ASN A 113 -6.50 -1.68 -8.95
N ILE A 114 -6.84 -1.39 -10.20
CA ILE A 114 -7.82 -0.37 -10.57
C ILE A 114 -9.22 -1.00 -10.59
N LYS A 115 -9.99 -0.76 -9.52
CA LYS A 115 -11.37 -1.23 -9.36
C LYS A 115 -12.32 -0.65 -10.40
N ASP A 116 -12.17 0.64 -10.68
CA ASP A 116 -13.03 1.34 -11.63
C ASP A 116 -12.27 2.49 -12.29
N PHE A 117 -12.58 2.74 -13.56
CA PHE A 117 -11.97 3.75 -14.41
C PHE A 117 -13.08 4.37 -15.22
N LYS A 118 -13.47 5.59 -14.85
CA LYS A 118 -14.52 6.33 -15.54
C LYS A 118 -13.99 7.59 -16.17
N VAL A 119 -14.45 7.85 -17.37
CA VAL A 119 -14.03 8.97 -18.19
C VAL A 119 -15.27 9.63 -18.75
N GLU A 120 -15.52 10.87 -18.34
CA GLU A 120 -16.66 11.65 -18.81
C GLU A 120 -16.14 12.90 -19.53
N SER A 121 -16.62 13.14 -20.75
CA SER A 121 -16.34 14.38 -21.47
C SER A 121 -17.47 15.38 -21.23
N SER A 122 -17.13 16.56 -20.74
CA SER A 122 -18.01 17.72 -20.79
C SER A 122 -17.62 18.55 -22.02
N ASP A 123 -18.49 18.54 -23.04
CA ASP A 123 -18.41 19.36 -24.26
C ASP A 123 -17.09 19.28 -25.05
N GLY A 124 -16.34 18.16 -24.94
CA GLY A 124 -15.06 17.98 -25.63
C GLY A 124 -13.91 18.87 -25.13
N LYS A 125 -14.12 19.61 -24.03
CA LYS A 125 -13.15 20.59 -23.48
C LYS A 125 -12.68 20.26 -22.07
N ALA A 126 -13.48 19.52 -21.30
CA ALA A 126 -13.08 19.00 -20.00
C ALA A 126 -13.28 17.49 -19.95
N LEU A 127 -12.33 16.82 -19.31
CA LEU A 127 -12.34 15.39 -19.06
C LEU A 127 -12.34 15.15 -17.56
N LYS A 128 -13.40 14.53 -17.05
CA LYS A 128 -13.43 14.02 -15.68
C LYS A 128 -12.89 12.59 -15.71
N ILE A 129 -11.88 12.32 -14.90
CA ILE A 129 -11.33 10.97 -14.74
C ILE A 129 -11.54 10.56 -13.28
N GLU A 130 -12.25 9.46 -13.07
CA GLU A 130 -12.41 8.83 -11.77
C GLU A 130 -11.70 7.48 -11.75
N VAL A 131 -10.83 7.29 -10.77
CA VAL A 131 -10.10 6.03 -10.56
C VAL A 131 -10.33 5.55 -9.14
N PHE A 132 -10.74 4.30 -9.02
CA PHE A 132 -10.99 3.63 -7.74
C PHE A 132 -10.01 2.48 -7.56
N SER A 133 -9.43 2.32 -6.37
CA SER A 133 -8.60 1.14 -6.06
C SER A 133 -9.45 -0.01 -5.53
N ASP A 134 -9.03 -1.25 -5.82
CA ASP A 134 -9.62 -2.45 -5.23
C ASP A 134 -8.93 -2.78 -3.91
N ASP A 135 -9.43 -2.23 -2.81
CA ASP A 135 -8.92 -2.50 -1.46
C ASP A 135 -9.53 -3.82 -0.95
N LYS A 136 -8.72 -4.89 -0.94
CA LYS A 136 -9.17 -6.25 -0.58
C LYS A 136 -9.12 -6.51 0.92
N LEU A 137 -8.37 -5.71 1.69
CA LEU A 137 -8.21 -5.87 3.14
C LEU A 137 -9.12 -4.92 3.97
N ASN A 138 -9.74 -3.91 3.35
CA ASN A 138 -10.69 -3.06 4.07
C ASN A 138 -12.00 -3.78 4.39
N ARG A 139 -12.20 -4.08 5.68
CA ARG A 139 -13.51 -4.49 6.22
C ARG A 139 -14.54 -3.36 6.26
N ASN A 140 -14.10 -2.11 6.03
CA ASN A 140 -14.99 -0.96 5.93
C ASN A 140 -15.19 -0.59 4.45
N LYS A 141 -16.44 -0.31 4.06
CA LYS A 141 -16.89 -0.09 2.67
C LYS A 141 -16.31 1.16 1.97
N ASP A 142 -15.25 1.75 2.51
CA ASP A 142 -14.65 2.99 2.03
C ASP A 142 -13.48 2.66 1.08
N ALA A 143 -13.81 2.07 -0.07
CA ALA A 143 -12.85 1.98 -1.17
C ALA A 143 -12.33 3.40 -1.46
N LYS A 144 -11.01 3.62 -1.34
CA LYS A 144 -10.42 4.93 -1.59
C LYS A 144 -10.69 5.36 -3.04
N LYS A 145 -11.47 6.43 -3.19
CA LYS A 145 -11.74 7.13 -4.45
C LYS A 145 -10.80 8.32 -4.58
N ILE A 146 -10.10 8.44 -5.70
CA ILE A 146 -9.41 9.68 -6.07
C ILE A 146 -10.03 10.16 -7.38
N GLU A 147 -10.56 11.39 -7.34
CA GLU A 147 -11.17 12.05 -8.50
C GLU A 147 -10.27 13.18 -8.99
N THR A 148 -10.22 13.37 -10.31
CA THR A 148 -9.69 14.63 -10.87
C THR A 148 -10.49 15.08 -12.07
N THR A 149 -10.59 16.40 -12.23
CA THR A 149 -11.19 17.05 -13.41
C THR A 149 -10.08 17.78 -14.16
N ILE A 150 -9.86 17.40 -15.41
CA ILE A 150 -8.86 18.01 -16.29
C ILE A 150 -9.59 18.93 -17.28
N VAL A 151 -9.27 20.22 -17.26
CA VAL A 151 -9.80 21.21 -18.22
C VAL A 151 -8.73 21.55 -19.25
N ILE A 152 -9.05 21.46 -20.54
CA ILE A 152 -8.16 21.86 -21.64
C ILE A 152 -8.44 23.32 -22.01
N ARG A 153 -7.37 24.12 -22.13
CA ARG A 153 -7.45 25.48 -22.69
C ARG A 153 -7.16 25.41 -24.19
N LYS A 154 -8.11 25.83 -25.02
CA LYS A 154 -7.88 26.02 -26.46
C LYS A 154 -6.80 27.11 -26.60
N GLY A 155 -5.62 26.74 -27.10
CA GLY A 155 -4.60 27.71 -27.52
C GLY A 155 -5.23 28.63 -28.57
N GLY A 156 -4.93 29.93 -28.48
CA GLY A 156 -5.51 30.96 -29.34
C GLY A 156 -5.39 30.59 -30.81
N GLU A 157 -6.48 30.81 -31.54
CA GLU A 157 -6.50 30.80 -33.00
C GLU A 157 -5.38 31.72 -33.50
N SER A 158 -4.48 31.17 -34.31
CA SER A 158 -3.55 31.92 -35.17
C SER A 158 -3.86 31.57 -36.60
#